data_AF-A0AAE5HAH9-F1
#
_entry.id   AF-A0AAE5HAH9-F1
#
_cell.length_a   1.000
_cell.length_b   1.000
_cell.length_c   1.000
_cell.angle_alpha   90.00
_cell.angle_beta   90.00
_cell.angle_gamma   90.00
#
_symmetry.space_group_name_H-M   'P 1'
#
loop_
_entity.id
_entity.type
_entity.pdbx_description
1 polymer ?
#
loop_
_entity_poly.entity_id
_entity_poly.type
_entity_poly.pdbx_seq_one_letter_code
_entity_poly.pdbx_strand_id
1 'polypeptide(L)'
;MQKPPTERSIYFHTLIFGNNNGINNIWGYFPNRKCLIGYLQYSFLQEAFYKWIYGKEKLITRIPHLTVDKIIREGEKLKKIDKEVASNMRRDYDFLSSLWNIPSEKAQARLDKFPAEFNKKWMGDNTEFLYIKIFKTPEELGEFVISSSLLTNTKEELENRIGMSIDEWEDICKNAISDPNKGEVFREILLKKLSEVF
;
A
#
# COMPACT_ATOMS: atom_id res chain seq x y z
N MET A 1 -2.93 -0.17 13.15
CA MET A 1 -4.31 0.38 13.19
C MET A 1 -5.05 -0.18 14.40
N GLN A 2 -4.90 0.45 15.59
CA GLN A 2 -5.53 -0.05 16.83
C GLN A 2 -6.77 0.74 17.27
N LYS A 3 -7.01 1.91 16.67
CA LYS A 3 -8.10 2.83 17.01
C LYS A 3 -8.79 3.28 15.72
N PRO A 4 -10.05 3.77 15.78
CA PRO A 4 -10.77 4.32 14.64
C PRO A 4 -10.01 5.46 13.95
N PRO A 5 -10.32 5.76 12.69
CA PRO A 5 -9.70 6.88 12.01
C PRO A 5 -10.17 8.22 12.61
N THR A 6 -9.40 9.27 12.34
CA THR A 6 -9.69 10.65 12.75
C THR A 6 -9.47 11.56 11.55
N GLU A 7 -9.77 12.86 11.68
CA GLU A 7 -9.51 13.88 10.64
C GLU A 7 -8.03 13.96 10.21
N ARG A 8 -7.10 13.48 11.05
CA ARG A 8 -5.65 13.45 10.75
C ARG A 8 -5.21 12.15 10.07
N SER A 9 -6.10 11.17 9.98
CA SER A 9 -5.79 9.89 9.36
C SER A 9 -5.49 10.05 7.88
N ILE A 10 -4.54 9.27 7.39
CA ILE A 10 -4.23 9.17 5.97
C ILE A 10 -4.42 7.73 5.57
N TYR A 11 -5.17 7.51 4.49
CA TYR A 11 -5.59 6.20 4.04
C TYR A 11 -4.72 5.76 2.89
N PHE A 12 -4.53 4.45 2.74
CA PHE A 12 -3.68 3.91 1.70
C PHE A 12 -4.14 2.52 1.26
N HIS A 13 -3.70 2.18 0.05
CA HIS A 13 -3.72 0.84 -0.49
C HIS A 13 -2.33 0.56 -1.07
N THR A 14 -1.68 -0.52 -0.66
CA THR A 14 -0.44 -0.99 -1.26
C THR A 14 -0.61 -2.39 -1.80
N LEU A 15 -0.03 -2.67 -2.97
CA LEU A 15 -0.12 -3.98 -3.61
C LEU A 15 1.27 -4.40 -4.14
N ILE A 16 1.63 -5.65 -3.87
CA ILE A 16 2.81 -6.33 -4.38
C ILE A 16 2.31 -7.59 -5.09
N PHE A 17 2.50 -7.65 -6.40
CA PHE A 17 2.18 -8.82 -7.20
C PHE A 17 3.44 -9.45 -7.76
N GLY A 18 3.50 -10.78 -7.74
CA GLY A 18 4.48 -11.57 -8.48
C GLY A 18 3.96 -12.98 -8.72
N ASN A 19 4.22 -13.56 -9.89
CA ASN A 19 3.68 -14.88 -10.26
C ASN A 19 3.92 -15.98 -9.23
N ASN A 20 5.11 -16.02 -8.63
CA ASN A 20 5.43 -17.02 -7.60
C ASN A 20 4.95 -16.62 -6.19
N ASN A 21 4.56 -15.36 -5.98
CA ASN A 21 4.21 -14.79 -4.69
C ASN A 21 2.72 -14.45 -4.55
N GLY A 22 1.93 -14.60 -5.62
CA GLY A 22 0.55 -14.15 -5.64
C GLY A 22 0.44 -12.63 -5.43
N ILE A 23 -0.64 -12.23 -4.77
CA ILE A 23 -0.95 -10.84 -4.45
C ILE A 23 -0.81 -10.67 -2.94
N ASN A 24 0.01 -9.70 -2.52
CA ASN A 24 -0.08 -9.11 -1.20
C ASN A 24 -0.68 -7.71 -1.36
N ASN A 25 -1.92 -7.54 -0.90
CA ASN A 25 -2.57 -6.24 -0.83
C ASN A 25 -2.85 -5.85 0.63
N ILE A 26 -2.66 -4.57 0.93
CA ILE A 26 -2.91 -4.02 2.26
C ILE A 26 -3.74 -2.76 2.10
N TRP A 27 -4.89 -2.75 2.76
CA TRP A 27 -5.74 -1.59 2.94
C TRP A 27 -5.61 -1.07 4.36
N GLY A 28 -5.55 0.25 4.52
CA GLY A 28 -5.47 0.79 5.85
C GLY A 28 -5.39 2.29 5.94
N TYR A 29 -5.10 2.74 7.16
CA TYR A 29 -4.82 4.13 7.46
C TYR A 29 -3.78 4.26 8.56
N PHE A 30 -3.08 5.40 8.55
CA PHE A 30 -2.17 5.81 9.60
C PHE A 30 -2.66 7.08 10.27
N PRO A 31 -2.40 7.28 11.57
CA PRO A 31 -2.90 8.43 12.33
C PRO A 31 -2.29 9.76 11.89
N ASN A 32 -1.21 9.72 11.08
CA ASN A 32 -0.59 10.89 10.47
C ASN A 32 0.40 10.45 9.38
N ARG A 33 0.86 11.42 8.58
CA ARG A 33 1.84 11.22 7.51
C ARG A 33 3.17 10.61 7.94
N LYS A 34 3.69 10.92 9.13
CA LYS A 34 5.01 10.39 9.55
C LYS A 34 4.94 8.88 9.72
N CYS A 35 3.82 8.38 10.25
CA CYS A 35 3.57 6.96 10.31
C CYS A 35 3.46 6.32 8.92
N LEU A 36 2.79 6.97 7.97
CA LEU A 36 2.73 6.50 6.58
C LEU A 36 4.12 6.47 5.92
N ILE A 37 4.91 7.55 6.05
CA ILE A 37 6.28 7.62 5.53
C ILE A 37 7.14 6.49 6.14
N GLY A 38 7.04 6.28 7.46
CA GLY A 38 7.74 5.21 8.14
C GLY A 38 7.35 3.82 7.64
N TYR A 39 6.05 3.56 7.47
CA TYR A 39 5.58 2.31 6.88
C TYR A 39 6.10 2.10 5.46
N LEU A 40 5.97 3.12 4.59
CA LEU A 40 6.42 3.03 3.22
C LEU A 40 7.92 2.74 3.16
N GLN A 41 8.73 3.49 3.91
CA GLN A 41 10.18 3.42 3.86
C GLN A 41 10.76 2.15 4.50
N TYR A 42 10.23 1.75 5.65
CA TYR A 42 10.84 0.71 6.49
C TYR A 42 10.12 -0.63 6.47
N SER A 43 8.90 -0.71 5.94
CA SER A 43 8.15 -1.96 5.84
C SER A 43 7.85 -2.29 4.38
N PHE A 44 7.12 -1.41 3.69
CA PHE A 44 6.63 -1.69 2.34
C PHE A 44 7.78 -1.80 1.34
N LEU A 45 8.68 -0.80 1.22
CA LEU A 45 9.79 -0.86 0.26
C LEU A 45 10.74 -2.04 0.52
N GLN A 46 10.94 -2.40 1.79
CA GLN A 46 11.75 -3.57 2.14
C GLN A 46 11.15 -4.86 1.58
N GLU A 47 9.86 -5.11 1.85
CA GLU A 47 9.18 -6.29 1.35
C GLU A 47 9.04 -6.27 -0.18
N ALA A 48 8.59 -5.15 -0.73
CA ALA A 48 8.34 -4.97 -2.15
C ALA A 48 9.60 -5.20 -2.98
N PHE A 49 10.73 -4.58 -2.62
CA PHE A 49 11.97 -4.76 -3.36
C PHE A 49 12.58 -6.14 -3.16
N TYR A 50 12.43 -6.74 -1.98
CA TYR A 50 12.89 -8.12 -1.78
C TYR A 50 12.10 -9.11 -2.64
N LYS A 51 10.77 -9.00 -2.68
CA LYS A 51 9.91 -9.82 -3.54
C LYS A 51 10.18 -9.55 -5.02
N TRP A 52 10.40 -8.30 -5.43
CA TRP A 52 10.78 -7.96 -6.80
C TRP A 52 12.08 -8.65 -7.25
N ILE A 53 13.11 -8.66 -6.39
CA ILE A 53 14.42 -9.21 -6.74
C ILE A 53 14.43 -10.75 -6.69
N TYR A 54 13.84 -11.34 -5.65
CA TYR A 54 14.00 -12.76 -5.35
C TYR A 54 12.74 -13.60 -5.65
N GLY A 55 11.58 -12.96 -5.76
CA GLY A 55 10.30 -13.59 -6.05
C GLY A 55 10.20 -14.18 -7.46
N LYS A 56 11.01 -13.69 -8.40
CA LYS A 56 11.07 -14.25 -9.77
C LYS A 56 11.51 -15.70 -9.83
N GLU A 57 12.33 -16.13 -8.87
CA GLU A 57 12.96 -17.46 -8.89
C GLU A 57 12.29 -18.45 -7.94
N LYS A 58 11.62 -17.95 -6.89
CA LYS A 58 11.03 -18.80 -5.86
C LYS A 58 9.92 -18.07 -5.10
N LEU A 59 9.02 -18.85 -4.53
CA LEU A 59 8.09 -18.37 -3.52
C LEU A 59 8.87 -17.82 -2.31
N ILE A 60 8.52 -16.60 -1.88
CA ILE A 60 9.08 -15.94 -0.71
C ILE A 60 8.12 -16.10 0.45
N THR A 61 8.46 -16.99 1.38
CA THR A 61 7.65 -17.28 2.57
C THR A 61 8.02 -16.41 3.78
N ARG A 62 9.16 -15.73 3.74
CA ARG A 62 9.62 -14.82 4.80
C ARG A 62 10.46 -13.69 4.25
N ILE A 63 10.19 -12.47 4.71
CA ILE A 63 11.02 -11.31 4.45
C ILE A 63 12.15 -11.25 5.50
N PRO A 64 13.43 -11.23 5.09
CA PRO A 64 14.53 -11.16 6.03
C PRO A 64 14.65 -9.75 6.62
N HIS A 65 15.19 -9.65 7.83
CA HIS A 65 15.45 -8.37 8.50
C HIS A 65 16.69 -7.69 7.89
N LEU A 66 16.54 -7.14 6.69
CA LEU A 66 17.59 -6.43 5.95
C LEU A 66 17.10 -5.02 5.62
N THR A 67 18.02 -4.05 5.70
CA THR A 67 17.76 -2.71 5.19
C THR A 67 17.55 -2.72 3.68
N VAL A 68 16.76 -1.79 3.15
CA VAL A 68 16.57 -1.58 1.71
C VAL A 68 17.92 -1.45 0.96
N ASP A 69 18.89 -0.70 1.48
CA ASP A 69 20.22 -0.57 0.83
C ASP A 69 20.93 -1.93 0.68
N LYS A 70 20.90 -2.77 1.72
CA LYS A 70 21.47 -4.11 1.67
C LYS A 70 20.78 -5.00 0.63
N ILE A 71 19.44 -4.97 0.57
CA ILE A 71 18.65 -5.70 -0.42
C ILE A 71 19.07 -5.32 -1.85
N ILE A 72 19.19 -4.01 -2.11
CA ILE A 72 19.59 -3.49 -3.43
C ILE A 72 21.01 -3.93 -3.78
N ARG A 73 21.97 -3.76 -2.86
CA ARG A 73 23.37 -4.14 -3.07
C ARG A 73 23.54 -5.64 -3.33
N GLU A 74 22.83 -6.48 -2.59
CA GLU A 74 22.86 -7.93 -2.78
C GLU A 74 22.21 -8.33 -4.12
N GLY A 75 21.09 -7.70 -4.51
CA GLY A 75 20.46 -7.87 -5.81
C GLY A 75 21.41 -7.55 -6.98
N GLU A 76 22.11 -6.41 -6.91
CA GLU A 76 23.11 -6.02 -7.93
C GLU A 76 24.30 -6.98 -7.95
N LYS A 77 24.87 -7.31 -6.78
CA LYS A 77 26.02 -8.22 -6.66
C LYS A 77 25.72 -9.59 -7.26
N LEU A 78 24.51 -10.09 -7.04
CA LEU A 78 24.03 -11.37 -7.56
C LEU A 78 23.49 -11.28 -9.00
N LYS A 79 23.54 -10.09 -9.63
CA LYS A 79 23.02 -9.82 -10.98
C LYS A 79 21.54 -10.17 -11.17
N LYS A 80 20.74 -10.08 -10.10
CA LYS A 80 19.28 -10.29 -10.14
C LYS A 80 18.53 -9.05 -10.63
N ILE A 81 19.15 -7.89 -10.50
CA ILE A 81 18.70 -6.61 -11.02
C ILE A 81 19.86 -5.91 -11.70
N ASP A 82 19.54 -5.04 -12.66
CA ASP A 82 20.51 -4.16 -13.29
C ASP A 82 20.70 -2.85 -12.49
N LYS A 83 21.60 -2.00 -12.99
CA LYS A 83 21.91 -0.71 -12.38
C LYS A 83 20.75 0.27 -12.42
N GLU A 84 19.86 0.17 -13.41
CA GLU A 84 18.73 1.08 -13.57
C GLU A 84 17.67 0.78 -12.50
N VAL A 85 17.28 -0.49 -12.36
CA VAL A 85 16.38 -0.96 -11.31
C VAL A 85 16.94 -0.62 -9.94
N ALA A 86 18.22 -0.89 -9.69
CA ALA A 86 18.87 -0.55 -8.42
C ALA A 86 18.86 0.95 -8.14
N SER A 87 19.15 1.79 -9.14
CA SER A 87 19.06 3.25 -9.03
C SER A 87 17.63 3.70 -8.72
N ASN A 88 16.61 3.12 -9.35
CA ASN A 88 15.22 3.45 -9.09
C ASN A 88 14.81 3.11 -7.65
N MET A 89 15.22 1.95 -7.14
CA MET A 89 14.99 1.55 -5.74
C MET A 89 15.64 2.53 -4.75
N ARG A 90 16.89 2.93 -5.00
CA ARG A 90 17.59 3.93 -4.17
C ARG A 90 16.86 5.27 -4.18
N ARG A 91 16.45 5.75 -5.35
CA ARG A 91 15.69 7.00 -5.49
C ARG A 91 14.38 6.98 -4.70
N ASP A 92 13.65 5.87 -4.69
CA ASP A 92 12.42 5.73 -3.91
C ASP A 92 12.68 5.80 -2.40
N TYR A 93 13.71 5.09 -1.94
CA TYR A 93 14.10 5.14 -0.53
C TYR A 93 14.59 6.53 -0.10
N ASP A 94 15.45 7.15 -0.90
CA ASP A 94 16.02 8.48 -0.63
C ASP A 94 14.94 9.56 -0.69
N PHE A 95 13.97 9.43 -1.59
CA PHE A 95 12.82 10.32 -1.64
C PHE A 95 12.07 10.31 -0.31
N LEU A 96 11.69 9.13 0.21
CA LEU A 96 11.00 9.01 1.50
C LEU A 96 11.86 9.53 2.65
N SER A 97 13.16 9.23 2.63
CA SER A 97 14.13 9.74 3.61
C SER A 97 14.14 11.28 3.65
N SER A 98 14.04 11.93 2.48
CA SER A 98 14.04 13.39 2.38
C SER A 98 12.81 14.05 3.02
N LEU A 99 11.70 13.32 3.18
CA LEU A 99 10.45 13.87 3.72
C LEU A 99 10.50 14.06 5.25
N TRP A 100 11.43 13.40 5.95
CA TRP A 100 11.56 13.52 7.41
C TRP A 100 12.03 14.91 7.86
N ASN A 101 12.85 15.57 7.04
CA ASN A 101 13.59 16.78 7.42
C ASN A 101 12.97 18.08 6.86
N ILE A 102 11.74 18.03 6.34
CA ILE A 102 11.07 19.19 5.75
C ILE A 102 9.74 19.51 6.46
N PRO A 103 9.23 20.75 6.34
CA PRO A 103 7.96 21.14 6.94
C PRO A 103 6.80 20.24 6.52
N SER A 104 5.85 20.06 7.44
CA SER A 104 4.68 19.18 7.31
C SER A 104 3.96 19.28 5.97
N GLU A 105 3.57 20.48 5.60
CA GLU A 105 2.78 20.76 4.40
C GLU A 105 3.57 20.47 3.12
N LYS A 106 4.86 20.80 3.12
CA LYS A 106 5.77 20.50 2.01
C LYS A 106 6.00 19.00 1.86
N ALA A 107 6.10 18.28 2.99
CA ALA A 107 6.18 16.81 2.98
C ALA A 107 4.92 16.19 2.39
N GLN A 108 3.73 16.67 2.79
CA GLN A 108 2.46 16.18 2.28
C GLN A 108 2.33 16.39 0.77
N ALA A 109 2.55 17.62 0.29
CA ALA A 109 2.44 17.93 -1.13
C ALA A 109 3.41 17.12 -2.01
N ARG A 110 4.55 16.70 -1.47
CA ARG A 110 5.48 15.78 -2.16
C ARG A 110 5.00 14.34 -2.07
N LEU A 111 4.56 13.89 -0.90
CA LEU A 111 4.05 12.54 -0.68
C LEU A 111 2.83 12.26 -1.56
N ASP A 112 1.95 13.23 -1.77
CA ASP A 112 0.77 13.10 -2.66
C ASP A 112 1.15 12.77 -4.11
N LYS A 113 2.35 13.18 -4.56
CA LYS A 113 2.86 12.91 -5.92
C LYS A 113 3.64 11.60 -6.01
N PHE A 114 4.09 11.06 -4.89
CA PHE A 114 4.94 9.88 -4.85
C PHE A 114 4.28 8.64 -5.47
N PRO A 115 3.02 8.29 -5.17
CA PRO A 115 2.37 7.13 -5.76
C PRO A 115 2.36 7.15 -7.29
N ALA A 116 2.14 8.31 -7.92
CA ALA A 116 2.11 8.41 -9.38
C ALA A 116 3.46 8.06 -10.01
N GLU A 117 4.55 8.63 -9.49
CA GLU A 117 5.91 8.33 -9.96
C GLU A 117 6.34 6.92 -9.61
N PHE A 118 5.97 6.42 -8.43
CA PHE A 118 6.24 5.05 -8.01
C PHE A 118 5.55 4.06 -8.95
N ASN A 119 4.24 4.19 -9.15
CA ASN A 119 3.44 3.28 -9.97
C ASN A 119 3.88 3.30 -11.43
N LYS A 120 4.32 4.45 -11.96
CA LYS A 120 4.86 4.52 -13.33
C LYS A 120 6.14 3.69 -13.48
N LYS A 121 7.02 3.73 -12.48
CA LYS A 121 8.28 2.97 -12.49
C LYS A 121 8.08 1.48 -12.24
N TRP A 122 7.11 1.14 -11.39
CA TRP A 122 6.87 -0.24 -10.94
C TRP A 122 5.60 -0.86 -11.50
N MET A 123 5.09 -0.31 -12.61
CA MET A 123 3.94 -0.84 -13.34
C MET A 123 4.16 -2.30 -13.75
N GLY A 124 5.42 -2.66 -13.99
CA GLY A 124 5.85 -4.03 -14.30
C GLY A 124 5.14 -4.57 -15.54
N ASP A 125 4.70 -5.82 -15.46
CA ASP A 125 3.97 -6.53 -16.50
C ASP A 125 2.96 -7.51 -15.90
N ASN A 126 2.51 -8.50 -16.69
CA ASN A 126 1.58 -9.52 -16.20
C ASN A 126 2.22 -10.57 -15.27
N THR A 127 3.52 -10.44 -14.96
CA THR A 127 4.25 -11.37 -14.09
C THR A 127 4.62 -10.76 -12.75
N GLU A 128 4.76 -9.44 -12.67
CA GLU A 128 5.02 -8.70 -11.43
C GLU A 128 4.62 -7.23 -11.58
N PHE A 129 4.17 -6.61 -10.48
CA PHE A 129 4.04 -5.16 -10.37
C PHE A 129 3.99 -4.71 -8.91
N LEU A 130 4.32 -3.44 -8.67
CA LEU A 130 4.15 -2.81 -7.36
C LEU A 130 3.23 -1.60 -7.51
N TYR A 131 2.38 -1.38 -6.51
CA TYR A 131 1.40 -0.31 -6.57
C TYR A 131 1.17 0.33 -5.20
N ILE A 132 0.96 1.64 -5.22
CA ILE A 132 0.57 2.44 -4.07
C ILE A 132 -0.58 3.36 -4.50
N LYS A 133 -1.57 3.51 -3.63
CA LYS A 133 -2.55 4.60 -3.69
C LYS A 133 -2.72 5.18 -2.30
N ILE A 134 -2.86 6.51 -2.23
CA ILE A 134 -3.09 7.26 -1.00
C ILE A 134 -4.41 8.00 -1.18
N PHE A 135 -5.22 8.04 -0.14
CA PHE A 135 -6.51 8.72 -0.10
C PHE A 135 -6.55 9.70 1.07
N LYS A 136 -7.31 10.77 0.88
CA LYS A 136 -7.48 11.83 1.87
C LYS A 136 -8.61 11.51 2.85
N THR A 137 -9.64 10.80 2.39
CA THR A 137 -10.83 10.51 3.20
C THR A 137 -11.23 9.03 3.13
N PRO A 138 -11.99 8.53 4.12
CA PRO A 138 -12.58 7.20 4.05
C PRO A 138 -13.46 7.01 2.82
N GLU A 139 -14.20 8.04 2.40
CA GLU A 139 -15.10 8.00 1.24
C GLU A 139 -14.33 7.78 -0.06
N GLU A 140 -13.23 8.52 -0.29
CA GLU A 140 -12.37 8.31 -1.45
C GLU A 140 -11.82 6.87 -1.50
N LEU A 141 -11.47 6.29 -0.35
CA LEU A 141 -11.05 4.90 -0.26
C LEU A 141 -12.22 3.95 -0.56
N GLY A 142 -13.37 4.18 0.05
CA GLY A 142 -14.57 3.34 -0.10
C GLY A 142 -15.06 3.27 -1.54
N GLU A 143 -15.14 4.42 -2.21
CA GLU A 143 -15.47 4.52 -3.64
C GLU A 143 -14.45 3.77 -4.50
N PHE A 144 -13.16 3.85 -4.14
CA PHE A 144 -12.12 3.11 -4.85
C PHE A 144 -12.23 1.60 -4.65
N VAL A 145 -12.59 1.12 -3.45
CA VAL A 145 -12.86 -0.30 -3.19
C VAL A 145 -14.00 -0.80 -4.08
N ILE A 146 -15.10 -0.04 -4.15
CA ILE A 146 -16.27 -0.38 -4.99
C ILE A 146 -15.86 -0.42 -6.45
N SER A 147 -15.33 0.69 -6.97
CA SER A 147 -15.00 0.83 -8.39
C SER A 147 -13.96 -0.18 -8.85
N SER A 148 -12.91 -0.45 -8.05
CA SER A 148 -11.90 -1.45 -8.41
C SER A 148 -12.41 -2.89 -8.35
N SER A 149 -13.29 -3.22 -7.39
CA SER A 149 -13.85 -4.56 -7.27
C SER A 149 -14.85 -4.87 -8.39
N LEU A 150 -15.66 -3.90 -8.80
CA LEU A 150 -16.66 -4.07 -9.85
C LEU A 150 -16.06 -4.20 -11.26
N LEU A 151 -14.76 -3.96 -11.44
CA LEU A 151 -14.06 -4.23 -12.69
C LEU A 151 -13.90 -5.74 -12.97
N THR A 152 -13.84 -6.56 -11.91
CA THR A 152 -13.55 -8.00 -12.03
C THR A 152 -14.59 -8.88 -11.35
N ASN A 153 -15.41 -8.31 -10.47
CA ASN A 153 -16.42 -9.02 -9.68
C ASN A 153 -17.79 -8.40 -9.86
N THR A 154 -18.82 -9.16 -9.51
CA THR A 154 -20.19 -8.69 -9.39
C THR A 154 -20.41 -7.89 -8.10
N LYS A 155 -21.50 -7.12 -8.05
CA LYS A 155 -21.95 -6.45 -6.82
C LYS A 155 -22.14 -7.44 -5.66
N GLU A 156 -22.79 -8.57 -5.93
CA GLU A 156 -23.08 -9.60 -4.91
C GLU A 156 -21.80 -10.19 -4.31
N GLU A 157 -20.77 -10.45 -5.13
CA GLU A 157 -19.47 -10.95 -4.65
C GLU A 157 -18.76 -9.92 -3.75
N LEU A 158 -18.82 -8.63 -4.11
CA LEU A 158 -18.28 -7.57 -3.26
C LEU A 158 -19.02 -7.49 -1.93
N GLU A 159 -20.35 -7.44 -1.95
CA GLU A 159 -21.19 -7.37 -0.75
C GLU A 159 -20.96 -8.57 0.18
N ASN A 160 -20.85 -9.77 -0.40
CA ASN A 160 -20.50 -10.99 0.34
C ASN A 160 -19.11 -10.90 0.99
N ARG A 161 -18.12 -10.32 0.29
CA ARG A 161 -16.76 -10.13 0.80
C ARG A 161 -16.72 -9.17 1.98
N ILE A 162 -17.35 -8.00 1.85
CA ILE A 162 -17.36 -6.97 2.91
C ILE A 162 -18.35 -7.30 4.03
N GLY A 163 -19.35 -8.15 3.75
CA GLY A 163 -20.37 -8.61 4.70
C GLY A 163 -21.52 -7.64 4.92
N MET A 164 -21.79 -6.75 3.95
CA MET A 164 -22.83 -5.71 3.98
C MET A 164 -23.13 -5.24 2.57
N SER A 165 -24.23 -4.52 2.41
CA SER A 165 -24.56 -3.87 1.14
C SER A 165 -23.60 -2.72 0.80
N ILE A 166 -23.51 -2.37 -0.49
CA ILE A 166 -22.71 -1.21 -0.93
C ILE A 166 -23.20 0.08 -0.26
N ASP A 167 -24.51 0.26 -0.13
CA ASP A 167 -25.09 1.47 0.47
C ASP A 167 -24.71 1.60 1.97
N GLU A 168 -24.69 0.48 2.70
CA GLU A 168 -24.21 0.45 4.09
C GLU A 168 -22.71 0.75 4.18
N TRP A 169 -21.91 0.23 3.24
CA TRP A 169 -20.48 0.51 3.18
C TRP A 169 -20.18 1.99 2.92
N GLU A 170 -20.92 2.62 2.00
CA GLU A 170 -20.81 4.06 1.73
C GLU A 170 -21.17 4.89 2.98
N ASP A 171 -22.24 4.52 3.69
CA ASP A 171 -22.64 5.16 4.94
C ASP A 171 -21.57 5.00 6.05
N ILE A 172 -20.94 3.82 6.14
CA ILE A 172 -19.82 3.58 7.06
C ILE A 172 -18.64 4.47 6.71
N CYS A 173 -18.25 4.55 5.44
CA CYS A 173 -17.14 5.40 5.00
C CYS A 173 -17.40 6.87 5.33
N LYS A 174 -18.59 7.38 4.97
CA LYS A 174 -19.00 8.77 5.21
C LYS A 174 -18.93 9.18 6.68
N ASN A 175 -19.16 8.24 7.58
CA ASN A 175 -19.24 8.50 9.01
C ASN A 175 -18.07 7.89 9.82
N ALA A 176 -17.05 7.33 9.16
CA ALA A 176 -15.98 6.61 9.83
C ALA A 176 -15.17 7.49 10.81
N ILE A 177 -15.14 8.81 10.59
CA ILE A 177 -14.45 9.77 11.46
C ILE A 177 -15.37 10.31 12.56
N SER A 178 -16.66 10.52 12.25
CA SER A 178 -17.62 11.18 13.15
C SER A 178 -18.33 10.22 14.10
N ASP A 179 -18.48 8.95 13.73
CA ASP A 179 -19.10 7.90 14.53
C ASP A 179 -18.05 6.82 14.87
N PRO A 180 -17.63 6.69 16.14
CA PRO A 180 -16.65 5.69 16.57
C PRO A 180 -17.04 4.25 16.24
N ASN A 181 -18.33 3.90 16.28
CA ASN A 181 -18.77 2.55 15.99
C ASN A 181 -18.59 2.25 14.49
N LYS A 182 -19.00 3.18 13.62
CA LYS A 182 -18.76 3.05 12.17
C LYS A 182 -17.27 3.10 11.84
N GLY A 183 -16.48 3.89 12.56
CA GLY A 183 -15.03 3.92 12.44
C GLY A 183 -14.36 2.60 12.82
N GLU A 184 -14.89 1.87 13.81
CA GLU A 184 -14.46 0.51 14.13
C GLU A 184 -14.84 -0.48 13.03
N VAL A 185 -16.09 -0.46 12.55
CA VAL A 185 -16.52 -1.33 11.44
C VAL A 185 -15.67 -1.09 10.19
N PHE A 186 -15.45 0.17 9.82
CA PHE A 186 -14.55 0.55 8.73
C PHE A 186 -13.16 -0.07 8.89
N ARG A 187 -12.56 0.09 10.09
CA ARG A 187 -11.25 -0.49 10.42
C ARG A 187 -11.23 -2.00 10.26
N GLU A 188 -12.26 -2.70 10.75
CA GLU A 188 -12.33 -4.15 10.67
C GLU A 188 -12.43 -4.65 9.22
N ILE A 189 -13.21 -3.98 8.37
CA ILE A 189 -13.35 -4.34 6.96
C ILE A 189 -11.99 -4.20 6.24
N LEU A 190 -11.29 -3.08 6.42
CA LEU A 190 -9.97 -2.90 5.79
C LEU A 190 -8.98 -3.99 6.19
N LEU A 191 -8.93 -4.31 7.48
CA LEU A 191 -7.94 -5.24 8.05
C LEU A 191 -8.24 -6.71 7.80
N LYS A 192 -9.52 -7.12 7.84
CA LYS A 192 -9.92 -8.53 7.89
C LYS A 192 -10.62 -9.02 6.62
N LYS A 193 -11.19 -8.12 5.82
CA LYS A 193 -12.07 -8.48 4.68
C LYS A 193 -11.47 -8.08 3.34
N LEU A 194 -10.77 -6.96 3.30
CA LEU A 194 -10.17 -6.45 2.05
C LEU A 194 -8.70 -6.84 1.91
N SER A 195 -7.92 -6.78 3.00
CA SER A 195 -6.50 -7.13 2.96
C SER A 195 -6.29 -8.62 2.75
N GLU A 196 -5.50 -8.97 1.74
CA GLU A 196 -5.15 -10.32 1.32
C GLU A 196 -3.64 -10.47 1.28
N VAL A 197 -3.11 -11.47 2.01
CA VAL A 197 -1.69 -11.83 2.00
C VAL A 197 -1.62 -13.33 1.73
N PHE A 198 -1.20 -13.68 0.51
CA PHE A 198 -1.00 -15.06 0.06
C PHE A 198 0.49 -15.40 -0.11
#